data_AF-A0A8J3VYR0-F1
#
_entry.id   AF-A0A8J3VYR0-F1
#
_cell.length_a   1.000
_cell.length_b   1.000
_cell.length_c   1.000
_cell.angle_alpha   90.00
_cell.angle_beta   90.00
_cell.angle_gamma   90.00
#
_symmetry.space_group_name_H-M   'P 1'
#
loop_
_entity.id
_entity.type
_entity.pdbx_description
1 polymer ?
#
loop_
_entity_poly.entity_id
_entity_poly.type
_entity_poly.pdbx_seq_one_letter_code
_entity_poly.pdbx_strand_id
1 'polypeptide(L)'
;MRRDAVIWQLSIIGEAAGAISDETRAMAPEIPWKLIRGMRNGVLHRYFSVDWKIVYNVATKNVPELEHQVHALLRMLYPEIAARLDQRD
;
A
#
# COMPACT_ATOMS: atom_id res chain seq x y z
N MET A 1 -6.53 -4.92 20.06
CA MET A 1 -7.24 -5.84 19.14
C MET A 1 -7.73 -5.21 17.82
N ARG A 2 -8.26 -3.97 17.72
CA ARG A 2 -8.55 -3.37 16.38
C ARG A 2 -7.41 -2.52 15.81
N ARG A 3 -6.76 -1.75 16.69
CA ARG A 3 -5.62 -0.89 16.37
C ARG A 3 -4.41 -1.67 15.83
N ASP A 4 -4.12 -2.81 16.46
CA ASP A 4 -3.01 -3.68 16.08
C ASP A 4 -3.22 -4.31 14.70
N ALA A 5 -4.46 -4.66 14.35
CA ALA A 5 -4.81 -5.19 13.04
C ALA A 5 -4.57 -4.16 11.93
N VAL A 6 -4.93 -2.89 12.14
CA VAL A 6 -4.65 -1.81 11.17
C VAL A 6 -3.15 -1.64 10.98
N ILE A 7 -2.40 -1.56 12.08
CA ILE A 7 -0.93 -1.47 12.05
C ILE A 7 -0.31 -2.63 11.27
N TRP A 8 -0.78 -3.85 11.52
CA TRP A 8 -0.33 -5.05 10.83
C TRP A 8 -0.58 -4.98 9.33
N GLN A 9 -1.79 -4.60 8.91
CA GLN A 9 -2.12 -4.48 7.49
C GLN A 9 -1.28 -3.40 6.78
N LEU A 10 -1.09 -2.24 7.41
CA LEU A 10 -0.20 -1.20 6.86
C LEU A 10 1.26 -1.69 6.73
N SER A 11 1.70 -2.57 7.64
CA SER A 11 3.04 -3.16 7.59
C SER A 11 3.17 -4.17 6.45
N ILE A 12 2.15 -4.99 6.21
CA ILE A 12 2.09 -5.92 5.06
C ILE A 12 2.17 -5.14 3.74
N ILE A 13 1.40 -4.05 3.60
CA ILE A 13 1.43 -3.20 2.40
C ILE A 13 2.85 -2.66 2.17
N GLY A 14 3.51 -2.17 3.23
CA GLY A 14 4.88 -1.67 3.13
C GLY A 14 5.90 -2.74 2.72
N GLU A 15 5.77 -3.96 3.23
CA GLU A 15 6.63 -5.09 2.86
C GLU A 15 6.42 -5.51 1.40
N ALA A 16 5.16 -5.64 0.96
CA ALA A 16 4.82 -5.97 -0.41
C ALA A 16 5.36 -4.93 -1.40
N ALA A 17 5.23 -3.64 -1.08
CA ALA A 17 5.81 -2.56 -1.89
C ALA A 17 7.34 -2.63 -1.99
N GLY A 18 8.00 -3.22 -0.98
CA GLY A 18 9.44 -3.47 -0.95
C GLY A 18 9.88 -4.56 -1.91
N ALA A 19 9.05 -5.58 -2.10
CA ALA A 19 9.32 -6.73 -2.96
C ALA A 19 9.11 -6.45 -4.46
N ILE A 20 8.39 -5.39 -4.82
CA ILE A 20 8.23 -4.97 -6.23
C ILE A 20 9.60 -4.57 -6.81
N SER A 21 9.88 -4.92 -8.06
CA SER A 21 11.15 -4.58 -8.70
C SER A 21 11.27 -3.08 -9.00
N ASP A 22 12.49 -2.58 -9.20
CA ASP A 22 12.69 -1.17 -9.52
C ASP A 22 12.13 -0.79 -10.89
N GLU A 23 12.15 -1.71 -11.85
CA GLU A 23 11.59 -1.53 -13.19
C GLU A 23 10.09 -1.29 -13.11
N THR A 24 9.36 -2.15 -12.39
CA THR A 24 7.91 -2.01 -12.20
C THR A 24 7.56 -0.73 -11.45
N ARG A 25 8.34 -0.36 -10.43
CA ARG A 25 8.15 0.91 -9.71
C ARG A 25 8.36 2.13 -10.61
N ALA A 26 9.33 2.07 -11.52
CA ALA A 26 9.62 3.15 -12.45
C ALA A 26 8.49 3.40 -13.47
N MET A 27 7.63 2.40 -13.70
CA MET A 27 6.46 2.53 -14.58
C MET A 27 5.27 3.25 -13.93
N ALA A 28 5.28 3.45 -12.60
CA ALA A 28 4.27 4.20 -11.85
C ALA A 28 4.93 5.16 -10.85
N PRO A 29 5.62 6.22 -11.33
CA PRO A 29 6.35 7.16 -10.48
C PRO A 29 5.45 8.05 -9.61
N GLU A 30 4.16 8.16 -9.94
CA GLU A 30 3.14 8.83 -9.14
C GLU A 30 2.88 8.14 -7.81
N ILE A 31 3.15 6.82 -7.73
CA ILE A 31 3.02 6.06 -6.50
C ILE A 31 4.25 6.38 -5.62
N PRO A 32 4.06 6.83 -4.36
CA PRO A 32 5.17 7.21 -3.48
C PRO A 32 5.86 5.98 -2.86
N TRP A 33 6.47 5.12 -3.69
CA TRP A 33 7.03 3.82 -3.31
C TRP A 33 7.97 3.87 -2.11
N LYS A 34 8.86 4.86 -2.05
CA LYS A 34 9.81 5.02 -0.93
C LYS A 34 9.09 5.25 0.39
N LEU A 35 8.01 6.03 0.38
CA LEU A 35 7.21 6.30 1.58
C LEU A 35 6.46 5.04 2.03
N ILE A 36 5.83 4.33 1.09
CA ILE A 36 5.06 3.12 1.36
C ILE A 36 5.97 2.02 1.93
N ARG A 37 7.14 1.80 1.34
CA ARG A 37 8.16 0.88 1.88
C ARG A 37 8.60 1.25 3.29
N GLY A 38 8.68 2.55 3.58
CA GLY A 38 9.02 3.08 4.90
C GLY A 38 7.95 2.84 5.96
N MET A 39 6.70 2.54 5.58
CA MET A 39 5.59 2.36 6.53
C MET A 39 5.83 1.21 7.51
N ARG A 40 6.45 0.11 7.06
CA ARG A 40 6.78 -1.02 7.95
C ARG A 40 7.64 -0.55 9.13
N ASN A 41 8.62 0.31 8.87
CA ASN A 41 9.54 0.81 9.89
C ASN A 41 8.86 1.88 10.75
N GLY A 42 8.11 2.79 10.13
CA GLY A 42 7.46 3.91 10.83
C GLY A 42 6.38 3.48 11.82
N VAL A 43 5.59 2.46 11.47
CA VAL A 43 4.50 1.96 12.31
C VAL A 43 5.02 1.00 13.38
N LEU A 44 6.02 0.16 13.06
CA LEU A 44 6.59 -0.79 14.03
C LEU A 44 7.55 -0.14 15.03
N HIS A 45 8.39 0.83 14.65
CA HIS A 45 9.36 1.43 15.59
C HIS A 45 8.74 2.47 16.53
N ARG A 46 7.58 3.02 16.19
CA ARG A 46 6.87 4.01 17.00
C ARG A 46 5.53 3.49 17.54
N TYR A 47 5.30 2.17 17.61
CA TYR A 47 3.99 1.63 17.97
C TYR A 47 3.44 2.14 19.33
N PHE A 48 4.32 2.52 20.27
CA PHE A 48 3.98 3.16 21.55
C PHE A 48 3.72 4.68 21.48
N SER A 49 4.12 5.33 20.39
CA SER A 49 4.01 6.78 20.14
C SER A 49 3.39 7.09 18.78
N VAL A 50 2.56 6.17 18.27
CA VAL A 50 1.88 6.34 16.99
C VAL A 50 0.88 7.46 17.10
N ASP A 51 0.99 8.42 16.19
CA ASP A 51 -0.10 9.36 15.95
C ASP A 51 -1.23 8.63 15.20
N TRP A 52 -2.29 8.30 15.95
CA TRP A 52 -3.45 7.61 15.41
C TRP A 52 -4.23 8.42 14.39
N LYS A 53 -4.12 9.76 14.37
CA LYS A 53 -4.72 10.59 13.31
C LYS A 53 -4.02 10.34 11.99
N ILE A 54 -2.68 10.21 12.02
CA ILE A 54 -1.90 9.87 10.83
C ILE A 54 -2.27 8.47 10.34
N VAL A 55 -2.31 7.47 11.23
CA VAL A 55 -2.70 6.10 10.84
C VAL A 55 -4.10 6.04 10.27
N TYR A 56 -5.06 6.74 10.89
CA TYR A 56 -6.43 6.81 10.38
C TYR A 56 -6.48 7.43 8.98
N ASN A 57 -5.77 8.54 8.75
CA ASN A 57 -5.71 9.16 7.43
C ASN A 57 -5.07 8.24 6.39
N VAL A 58 -3.96 7.58 6.75
CA VAL A 58 -3.31 6.61 5.85
C VAL A 58 -4.28 5.49 5.49
N ALA A 59 -4.92 4.87 6.47
CA ALA A 59 -5.82 3.74 6.26
C ALA A 59 -7.09 4.12 5.48
N THR A 60 -7.61 5.34 5.66
CA THR A 60 -8.91 5.74 5.07
C THR A 60 -8.81 6.61 3.83
N LYS A 61 -7.63 7.17 3.53
CA LYS A 61 -7.42 8.06 2.38
C LYS A 61 -6.30 7.55 1.49
N ASN A 62 -5.12 7.29 2.04
CA ASN A 62 -3.96 6.93 1.23
C ASN A 62 -4.01 5.48 0.73
N VAL A 63 -4.51 4.53 1.53
CA VAL A 63 -4.65 3.13 1.10
C VAL A 63 -5.66 2.97 -0.04
N PRO A 64 -6.88 3.55 0.01
CA PRO A 64 -7.80 3.51 -1.14
C PRO A 64 -7.23 4.16 -2.41
N GLU A 65 -6.51 5.27 -2.29
CA GLU A 65 -5.83 5.89 -3.42
C GLU A 65 -4.74 4.97 -4.01
N LEU A 66 -3.93 4.36 -3.14
CA LEU A 66 -2.90 3.40 -3.55
C LEU A 66 -3.52 2.18 -4.24
N GLU A 67 -4.65 1.68 -3.74
CA GLU A 67 -5.40 0.60 -4.38
C GLU A 67 -5.78 0.99 -5.82
N HIS A 68 -6.36 2.16 -6.02
CA HIS A 68 -6.70 2.64 -7.37
C HIS A 68 -5.48 2.69 -8.30
N GLN A 69 -4.36 3.24 -7.81
CA GLN A 69 -3.11 3.34 -8.58
C GLN A 69 -2.54 1.95 -8.92
N VAL A 70 -2.56 1.01 -7.97
CA VAL A 70 -2.08 -0.37 -8.19
C VAL A 70 -2.99 -1.12 -9.18
N HIS A 71 -4.30 -0.92 -9.11
CA HIS A 71 -5.23 -1.50 -10.09
C HIS A 71 -4.97 -0.94 -11.50
N ALA A 72 -4.70 0.36 -11.63
CA ALA A 72 -4.32 0.96 -12.91
C ALA A 72 -3.01 0.37 -13.46
N LEU A 73 -1.98 0.25 -12.60
CA LEU A 73 -0.71 -0.38 -12.95
C LEU A 73 -0.89 -1.85 -13.38
N LEU A 74 -1.72 -2.61 -12.66
CA LEU A 74 -2.00 -4.00 -12.99
C LEU A 74 -2.72 -4.13 -14.34
N ARG A 75 -3.70 -3.27 -14.63
CA ARG A 75 -4.36 -3.23 -15.95
C ARG A 75 -3.39 -2.89 -17.08
N MET A 76 -2.42 -2.02 -16.82
CA MET A 76 -1.40 -1.65 -17.81
C MET A 76 -0.43 -2.81 -18.09
N LEU A 77 0.02 -3.53 -17.06
CA LEU A 77 1.05 -4.57 -17.20
C LEU A 77 0.50 -5.95 -17.54
N TYR A 78 -0.68 -6.27 -17.01
CA TYR A 78 -1.29 -7.61 -17.04
C TYR A 78 -2.81 -7.50 -17.25
N PRO A 79 -3.28 -6.98 -18.40
CA PRO A 79 -4.70 -6.72 -18.64
C PRO A 79 -5.58 -7.98 -18.50
N GLU A 80 -5.07 -9.15 -18.89
CA GLU A 80 -5.75 -10.44 -18.74
C GLU A 80 -5.91 -10.88 -17.28
N ILE A 81 -4.98 -10.50 -16.40
CA ILE A 81 -5.08 -10.76 -14.96
C ILE A 81 -6.08 -9.77 -14.34
N ALA A 82 -5.97 -8.49 -14.70
CA ALA A 82 -6.83 -7.45 -14.16
C ALA A 82 -8.32 -7.68 -14.48
N ALA A 83 -8.64 -8.18 -15.69
CA ALA A 83 -10.02 -8.52 -16.06
C ALA A 83 -10.68 -9.57 -15.16
N ARG A 84 -9.90 -10.39 -14.44
CA ARG A 84 -10.40 -11.39 -13.48
C ARG A 84 -10.69 -10.79 -12.10
N LEU A 85 -10.06 -9.68 -11.75
CA LEU A 85 -10.31 -8.96 -10.50
C LEU A 85 -11.61 -8.17 -10.58
N ASP A 86 -11.88 -7.55 -11.74
CA ASP A 86 -13.10 -6.78 -11.98
C ASP A 86 -14.39 -7.65 -11.95
N GLN A 87 -14.26 -8.98 -11.88
CA GLN A 87 -15.38 -9.94 -11.78
C GLN A 87 -15.67 -10.40 -10.34
N ARG A 88 -14.90 -9.93 -9.35
CA ARG A 88 -14.98 -10.40 -7.95
C ARG A 88 -15.71 -9.44 -6.99
N ASP A 89 -16.07 -8.25 -7.46
CA ASP A 89 -16.85 -7.25 -6.73
C ASP A 89 -18.35 -7.35 -7.07
#